data_AF-A0A7Z6QSI1-F1
#
_entry.id   AF-A0A7Z6QSI1-F1
#
_cell.length_a   1.000
_cell.length_b   1.000
_cell.length_c   1.000
_cell.angle_alpha   90.00
_cell.angle_beta   90.00
_cell.angle_gamma   90.00
#
_symmetry.space_group_name_H-M   'P 1'
#
loop_
_entity.id
_entity.type
_entity.pdbx_description
1 polymer ?
#
loop_
_entity_poly.entity_id
_entity_poly.type
_entity_poly.pdbx_seq_one_letter_code
_entity_poly.pdbx_strand_id
1 'polypeptide(L)'
;MNLNRAVWLCAMLAVTGNALAQTSSCPKPADIKQYRMDKGGYHYLADGPVDQKWVGENETAAELRMASLEFTAADYKPMNDERNSMPAVICDYVGAGYDAVRLVLKPVHQFSPAPGTSWNNNYCKANDNVRCAFNHQ
;
A
#
# COMPACT_ATOMS: atom_id res chain seq x y z
N MET A 1 -46.58 -12.36 -51.60
CA MET A 1 -45.11 -12.54 -51.69
C MET A 1 -44.48 -11.15 -51.61
N ASN A 2 -43.50 -10.79 -50.78
CA ASN A 2 -42.76 -11.39 -49.67
C ASN A 2 -42.19 -10.20 -48.87
N LEU A 3 -42.43 -10.13 -47.56
CA LEU A 3 -41.42 -10.29 -46.50
C LEU A 3 -40.17 -9.39 -46.64
N ASN A 4 -40.03 -8.37 -45.79
CA ASN A 4 -39.13 -8.46 -44.62
C ASN A 4 -38.97 -7.11 -43.89
N ARG A 5 -39.38 -7.11 -42.62
CA ARG A 5 -39.00 -6.09 -41.63
C ARG A 5 -37.57 -6.39 -41.18
N ALA A 6 -36.61 -5.54 -41.52
CA ALA A 6 -35.27 -5.61 -40.98
C ALA A 6 -35.23 -4.89 -39.63
N VAL A 7 -35.40 -5.64 -38.53
CA VAL A 7 -35.09 -5.15 -37.18
C VAL A 7 -33.58 -5.26 -37.00
N TRP A 8 -32.90 -4.12 -36.99
CA TRP A 8 -31.48 -4.05 -36.65
C TRP A 8 -31.33 -4.18 -35.12
N LEU A 9 -30.99 -5.38 -34.64
CA LEU A 9 -30.48 -5.57 -33.29
C LEU A 9 -29.02 -5.10 -33.25
N CYS A 10 -28.78 -3.88 -32.77
CA CYS A 10 -27.47 -3.47 -32.31
C CYS A 10 -27.21 -4.10 -30.93
N ALA A 11 -26.55 -5.25 -30.91
CA ALA A 11 -26.03 -5.85 -29.68
C ALA A 11 -24.89 -4.97 -29.14
N MET A 12 -25.19 -4.16 -28.11
CA MET A 12 -24.17 -3.46 -27.34
C MET A 12 -23.42 -4.48 -26.49
N LEU A 13 -22.19 -4.81 -26.90
CA LEU A 13 -21.23 -5.53 -26.07
C LEU A 13 -20.88 -4.63 -24.87
N ALA A 14 -21.50 -4.89 -23.73
CA ALA A 14 -21.07 -4.33 -22.46
C ALA A 14 -19.71 -4.94 -22.11
N VAL A 15 -18.63 -4.18 -22.32
CA VAL A 15 -17.32 -4.52 -21.76
C VAL A 15 -17.42 -4.24 -20.26
N THR A 16 -17.75 -5.25 -19.46
CA THR A 16 -17.59 -5.19 -18.01
C THR A 16 -16.09 -5.22 -17.73
N GLY A 17 -15.50 -4.05 -17.48
CA GLY A 17 -14.10 -3.95 -17.06
C GLY A 17 -13.93 -4.64 -15.71
N ASN A 18 -13.24 -5.77 -15.70
CA ASN A 18 -12.81 -6.39 -14.46
C ASN A 18 -11.65 -5.53 -13.93
N ALA A 19 -11.89 -4.68 -12.93
CA ALA A 19 -10.80 -4.07 -12.19
C ALA A 19 -9.98 -5.21 -11.56
N LEU A 20 -8.77 -5.44 -12.08
CA LEU A 20 -7.91 -6.50 -11.57
C LEU A 20 -7.44 -6.07 -10.17
N ALA A 21 -7.76 -6.88 -9.16
CA ALA A 21 -7.22 -6.70 -7.82
C ALA A 21 -5.69 -6.83 -7.89
N GLN A 22 -4.99 -5.78 -7.48
CA GLN A 22 -3.54 -5.74 -7.44
C GLN A 22 -3.05 -6.24 -6.09
N THR A 23 -1.96 -7.00 -6.09
CA THR A 23 -1.29 -7.40 -4.85
C THR A 23 -0.10 -6.49 -4.60
N SER A 24 0.06 -6.02 -3.37
CA SER A 24 1.18 -5.19 -2.94
C SER A 24 1.64 -5.61 -1.55
N SER A 25 2.86 -5.24 -1.20
CA SER A 25 3.40 -5.43 0.14
C SER A 25 4.13 -4.16 0.59
N CYS A 26 4.45 -4.10 1.88
CA CYS A 26 5.35 -3.08 2.41
C CYS A 26 6.68 -3.08 1.63
N PRO A 27 7.30 -1.92 1.37
CA PRO A 27 8.59 -1.84 0.70
C PRO A 27 9.66 -2.70 1.38
N LYS A 28 10.65 -3.18 0.61
CA LYS A 28 11.86 -3.70 1.24
C LYS A 28 12.66 -2.52 1.79
N PRO A 29 13.34 -2.68 2.93
CA PRO A 29 14.20 -1.63 3.49
C PRO A 29 15.18 -1.01 2.47
N ALA A 30 15.77 -1.82 1.59
CA ALA A 30 16.71 -1.36 0.57
C ALA A 30 16.08 -0.46 -0.51
N ASP A 31 14.76 -0.49 -0.69
CA ASP A 31 14.03 0.31 -1.67
C ASP A 31 13.55 1.65 -1.11
N ILE A 32 13.70 1.86 0.22
CA ILE A 32 13.33 3.08 0.90
C ILE A 32 14.43 4.12 0.68
N LYS A 33 14.05 5.30 0.18
CA LYS A 33 14.92 6.46 0.02
C LYS A 33 14.68 7.44 1.16
N GLN A 34 15.77 7.93 1.72
CA GLN A 34 15.77 8.89 2.82
C GLN A 34 16.22 10.28 2.29
N TYR A 35 15.51 11.35 2.64
CA TYR A 35 15.81 12.73 2.24
C TYR A 35 15.81 13.65 3.45
N ARG A 36 16.86 14.45 3.62
CA ARG A 36 16.99 15.36 4.77
C ARG A 36 15.96 16.49 4.69
N MET A 37 15.34 16.83 5.81
CA MET A 37 14.41 17.95 5.91
C MET A 37 15.11 19.24 6.35
N ASP A 38 14.51 20.40 6.04
CA ASP A 38 15.08 21.71 6.32
C ASP A 38 15.32 21.98 7.82
N LYS A 39 14.42 21.48 8.68
CA LYS A 39 14.45 21.68 10.14
C LYS A 39 15.12 20.55 10.93
N GLY A 40 15.80 19.63 10.24
CA GLY A 40 16.30 18.39 10.83
C GLY A 40 15.34 17.22 10.63
N GLY A 41 15.84 16.00 10.84
CA GLY A 41 15.10 14.79 10.52
C GLY A 41 15.06 14.47 9.02
N TYR A 42 14.21 13.51 8.66
CA TYR A 42 14.15 12.94 7.32
C TYR A 42 12.73 12.62 6.83
N HIS A 43 12.51 12.79 5.53
CA HIS A 43 11.44 12.15 4.76
C HIS A 43 11.90 10.77 4.27
N TYR A 44 10.96 9.84 4.18
CA TYR A 44 11.14 8.51 3.65
C TYR A 44 10.17 8.28 2.50
N LEU A 45 10.67 7.80 1.36
CA LEU A 45 9.87 7.51 0.17
C LEU A 45 10.22 6.13 -0.39
N ALA A 46 9.20 5.39 -0.83
CA ALA A 46 9.38 4.21 -1.65
C ALA A 46 8.27 4.12 -2.71
N ASP A 47 8.55 3.42 -3.81
CA ASP A 47 7.57 3.23 -4.88
C ASP A 47 6.44 2.32 -4.41
N GLY A 48 5.20 2.74 -4.66
CA GLY A 48 3.98 2.00 -4.38
C GLY A 48 3.30 1.53 -5.67
N PRO A 49 2.13 0.87 -5.55
CA PRO A 49 1.32 0.47 -6.69
C PRO A 49 0.72 1.68 -7.42
N VAL A 50 0.57 1.58 -8.76
CA VAL A 50 -0.13 2.55 -9.64
C VAL A 50 0.17 4.01 -9.31
N ASP A 51 1.42 4.43 -9.51
CA ASP A 51 1.92 5.79 -9.28
C ASP A 51 1.81 6.32 -7.84
N GLN A 52 1.28 5.53 -6.90
CA GLN A 52 1.30 5.89 -5.48
C GLN A 52 2.71 5.77 -4.92
N LYS A 53 2.94 6.45 -3.80
CA LYS A 53 4.18 6.37 -3.03
C LYS A 53 3.88 5.97 -1.60
N TRP A 54 4.76 5.16 -1.04
CA TRP A 54 4.89 5.02 0.39
C TRP A 54 5.61 6.24 0.94
N VAL A 55 5.02 6.88 1.94
CA VAL A 55 5.56 8.13 2.51
C VAL A 55 5.67 8.04 4.02
N GLY A 56 6.72 8.61 4.59
CA GLY A 56 6.94 8.68 6.03
C GLY A 56 7.84 9.85 6.39
N GLU A 57 7.80 10.29 7.64
CA GLU A 57 8.62 11.41 8.12
C GLU A 57 9.01 11.17 9.58
N ASN A 58 10.21 11.63 9.94
CA ASN A 58 10.64 11.71 11.33
C ASN A 58 11.55 12.93 11.50
N GLU A 59 11.03 13.98 12.14
CA GLU A 59 11.68 15.29 12.35
C GLU A 59 12.89 15.22 13.29
N THR A 60 13.04 14.15 14.07
CA THR A 60 14.13 13.99 15.03
C THR A 60 15.08 12.84 14.68
N ALA A 61 14.86 12.15 13.56
CA ALA A 61 15.71 11.04 13.13
C ALA A 61 17.12 11.50 12.74
N ALA A 62 18.10 10.66 13.08
CA ALA A 62 19.43 10.73 12.50
C ALA A 62 19.44 10.12 11.08
N GLU A 63 20.55 10.28 10.36
CA GLU A 63 20.74 9.57 9.09
C GLU A 63 20.81 8.07 9.35
N LEU A 64 20.08 7.29 8.56
CA LEU A 64 19.93 5.86 8.78
C LEU A 64 20.44 5.11 7.56
N ARG A 65 21.10 3.97 7.80
CA ARG A 65 21.38 3.01 6.73
C ARG A 65 20.10 2.22 6.45
N MET A 66 19.31 2.63 5.46
CA MET A 66 18.02 2.01 5.14
C MET A 66 18.07 0.47 5.04
N ALA A 67 19.12 -0.08 4.41
CA ALA A 67 19.31 -1.52 4.26
C ALA A 67 19.57 -2.30 5.57
N SER A 68 19.81 -1.62 6.71
CA SER A 68 19.92 -2.26 8.03
C SER A 68 18.62 -2.22 8.83
N LEU A 69 17.54 -1.66 8.27
CA LEU A 69 16.24 -1.72 8.92
C LEU A 69 15.63 -3.11 8.71
N GLU A 70 14.86 -3.55 9.70
CA GLU A 70 14.07 -4.77 9.66
C GLU A 70 12.59 -4.42 9.62
N PHE A 71 11.86 -5.05 8.70
CA PHE A 71 10.40 -4.98 8.71
C PHE A 71 9.86 -5.73 9.92
N THR A 72 8.85 -5.15 10.59
CA THR A 72 8.28 -5.72 11.82
C THR A 72 6.78 -5.96 11.75
N ALA A 73 6.05 -5.04 11.12
CA ALA A 73 4.60 -5.11 11.08
C ALA A 73 3.99 -4.25 9.97
N ALA A 74 2.75 -4.60 9.60
CA ALA A 74 1.86 -3.77 8.82
C ALA A 74 0.49 -3.63 9.50
N ASP A 75 -0.17 -2.49 9.33
CA ASP A 75 -1.46 -2.19 9.92
C ASP A 75 -2.36 -1.54 8.86
N TYR A 76 -3.52 -2.14 8.61
CA TYR A 76 -4.55 -1.57 7.74
C TYR A 76 -5.49 -0.71 8.57
N LYS A 77 -5.52 0.58 8.25
CA LYS A 77 -6.46 1.54 8.81
C LYS A 77 -7.62 1.73 7.84
N PRO A 78 -8.80 1.13 8.08
CA PRO A 78 -9.97 1.44 7.26
C PRO A 78 -10.35 2.91 7.44
N MET A 79 -11.01 3.45 6.42
CA MET A 79 -11.61 4.78 6.48
C MET A 79 -12.56 4.86 7.68
N ASN A 80 -12.38 5.88 8.50
CA ASN A 80 -13.33 6.24 9.54
C ASN A 80 -13.32 7.77 9.71
N ASP A 81 -14.49 8.36 9.82
CA ASP A 81 -14.64 9.82 9.77
C ASP A 81 -14.00 10.55 10.99
N GLU A 82 -13.66 9.82 12.05
CA GLU A 82 -13.12 10.38 13.30
C GLU A 82 -11.59 10.44 13.38
N ARG A 83 -10.88 9.50 12.72
CA ARG A 83 -9.41 9.37 12.85
C ARG A 83 -8.68 9.18 11.52
N ASN A 84 -9.36 8.70 10.46
CA ASN A 84 -8.75 8.43 9.15
C ASN A 84 -9.70 8.79 8.01
N SER A 85 -9.52 9.98 7.43
CA SER A 85 -10.31 10.44 6.27
C SER A 85 -10.10 9.62 5.00
N MET A 86 -9.08 8.75 4.95
CA MET A 86 -8.81 7.82 3.86
C MET A 86 -8.31 6.48 4.41
N PRO A 87 -8.65 5.34 3.78
CA PRO A 87 -8.09 4.06 4.18
C PRO A 87 -6.60 4.01 3.84
N ALA A 88 -5.79 3.41 4.72
CA ALA A 88 -4.34 3.41 4.59
C ALA A 88 -3.72 2.10 5.06
N VAL A 89 -2.58 1.74 4.50
CA VAL A 89 -1.69 0.71 5.06
C VAL A 89 -0.46 1.39 5.63
N ILE A 90 -0.08 1.02 6.85
CA ILE A 90 1.07 1.55 7.58
C ILE A 90 2.07 0.40 7.75
N CYS A 91 3.33 0.63 7.41
CA CYS A 91 4.42 -0.34 7.54
C CYS A 91 5.45 0.16 8.53
N ASP A 92 5.85 -0.71 9.46
CA ASP A 92 6.77 -0.41 10.55
C ASP A 92 8.10 -1.14 10.40
N TYR A 93 9.18 -0.39 10.52
CA TYR A 93 10.55 -0.88 10.46
C TYR A 93 11.34 -0.41 11.67
N VAL A 94 12.23 -1.27 12.16
CA VAL A 94 13.14 -0.96 13.28
C VAL A 94 14.59 -1.09 12.81
N GLY A 95 15.45 -0.24 13.32
CA GLY A 95 16.90 -0.28 13.12
C GLY A 95 17.65 -0.55 14.42
N ALA A 96 18.94 -0.23 14.43
CA ALA A 96 19.74 -0.33 15.64
C ALA A 96 19.31 0.71 16.69
N GLY A 97 19.36 0.34 17.97
CA GLY A 97 19.01 1.26 19.06
C GLY A 97 17.54 1.69 19.03
N TYR A 98 17.30 2.99 18.83
CA TYR A 98 15.96 3.59 18.80
C TYR A 98 15.51 3.99 17.39
N ASP A 99 16.26 3.58 16.36
CA ASP A 99 15.94 3.91 14.98
C ASP A 99 14.65 3.21 14.56
N ALA A 100 13.72 3.97 14.02
CA ALA A 100 12.45 3.45 13.52
C ALA A 100 11.99 4.26 12.31
N VAL A 101 11.42 3.56 11.33
CA VAL A 101 10.80 4.14 10.15
C VAL A 101 9.37 3.64 10.05
N ARG A 102 8.45 4.56 9.76
CA ARG A 102 7.05 4.25 9.49
C ARG A 102 6.69 4.81 8.12
N LEU A 103 6.21 3.95 7.23
CA LEU A 103 5.73 4.33 5.90
C LEU A 103 4.23 4.14 5.80
N VAL A 104 3.56 5.03 5.08
CA VAL A 104 2.11 5.01 4.87
C VAL A 104 1.83 5.01 3.36
N LEU A 105 0.97 4.10 2.92
CA LEU A 105 0.33 4.12 1.61
C LEU A 105 -1.12 4.53 1.79
N LYS A 106 -1.56 5.55 1.05
CA LYS A 106 -2.95 6.01 1.04
C LYS A 106 -3.28 6.66 -0.32
N PRO A 107 -4.51 6.49 -0.83
CA PRO A 107 -5.56 5.62 -0.30
C PRO A 107 -5.34 4.14 -0.70
N VAL A 108 -5.75 3.21 0.17
CA VAL A 108 -5.80 1.77 -0.14
C VAL A 108 -7.26 1.32 -0.15
N HIS A 109 -7.85 1.22 -1.35
CA HIS A 109 -9.24 0.80 -1.49
C HIS A 109 -9.36 -0.72 -1.61
N GLN A 110 -10.51 -1.24 -1.17
CA GLN A 110 -10.85 -2.67 -1.25
C GLN A 110 -9.77 -3.62 -0.69
N PHE A 111 -9.17 -3.23 0.44
CA PHE A 111 -8.17 -4.03 1.12
C PHE A 111 -8.67 -5.44 1.43
N SER A 112 -7.85 -6.44 1.13
CA SER A 112 -7.97 -7.78 1.69
C SER A 112 -6.60 -8.42 1.86
N PRO A 113 -6.39 -9.27 2.88
CA PRO A 113 -5.15 -10.04 2.98
C PRO A 113 -4.90 -10.90 1.73
N ALA A 114 -3.67 -10.92 1.23
CA ALA A 114 -3.32 -11.87 0.18
C ALA A 114 -3.27 -13.31 0.77
N PRO A 115 -3.52 -14.36 -0.03
CA PRO A 115 -3.49 -15.74 0.46
C PRO A 115 -2.15 -16.12 1.10
N GLY A 116 -2.19 -16.89 2.20
CA GLY A 116 -0.99 -17.43 2.86
C GLY A 116 -0.15 -16.43 3.65
N THR A 117 -0.68 -15.23 3.89
CA THR A 117 -0.03 -14.15 4.66
C THR A 117 -0.25 -14.29 6.17
N SER A 118 0.39 -13.40 6.95
CA SER A 118 0.33 -13.34 8.41
C SER A 118 -0.65 -12.28 8.93
N TRP A 119 -1.53 -11.75 8.08
CA TRP A 119 -2.58 -10.82 8.53
C TRP A 119 -3.54 -11.52 9.50
N ASN A 120 -3.80 -10.87 10.63
CA ASN A 120 -4.84 -11.21 11.58
C ASN A 120 -5.70 -9.95 11.80
N ASN A 121 -6.93 -9.98 11.30
CA ASN A 121 -7.77 -8.79 11.13
C ASN A 121 -7.02 -7.72 10.32
N ASN A 122 -6.85 -6.54 10.90
CA ASN A 122 -6.20 -5.39 10.28
C ASN A 122 -4.72 -5.25 10.65
N TYR A 123 -4.10 -6.25 11.28
CA TYR A 123 -2.72 -6.18 11.72
C TYR A 123 -1.95 -7.40 11.25
N CYS A 124 -0.74 -7.19 10.74
CA CYS A 124 0.18 -8.24 10.34
C CYS A 124 1.50 -8.06 11.06
N LYS A 125 1.98 -9.11 11.74
CA LYS A 125 3.29 -9.14 12.38
C LYS A 125 4.13 -10.24 11.74
N ALA A 126 5.24 -9.85 11.13
CA ALA A 126 6.18 -10.75 10.47
C ALA A 126 7.54 -10.07 10.29
N ASN A 127 8.60 -10.87 10.17
CA ASN A 127 9.96 -10.38 9.90
C ASN A 127 10.27 -10.31 8.39
N ASP A 128 9.29 -10.64 7.55
CA ASP A 128 9.38 -10.59 6.09
C ASP A 128 8.17 -9.79 5.58
N ASN A 129 8.44 -8.72 4.84
CA ASN A 129 7.42 -7.80 4.32
C ASN A 129 6.43 -8.50 3.38
N VAL A 130 6.84 -9.56 2.67
CA VAL A 130 5.97 -10.31 1.76
C VAL A 130 4.92 -11.12 2.53
N ARG A 131 5.21 -11.49 3.78
CA ARG A 131 4.23 -12.13 4.67
C ARG A 131 3.09 -11.19 5.06
N CYS A 132 3.20 -9.89 4.79
CA CYS A 132 2.15 -8.89 4.97
C CYS A 132 1.62 -8.34 3.65
N ALA A 133 1.71 -9.12 2.55
CA ALA A 133 1.10 -8.74 1.29
C ALA A 133 -0.44 -8.62 1.40
N PHE A 134 -1.02 -7.72 0.62
CA PHE A 134 -2.45 -7.44 0.59
C PHE A 134 -2.91 -7.16 -0.85
N ASN A 135 -4.18 -7.42 -1.12
CA ASN A 135 -4.83 -7.05 -2.37
C ASN A 135 -5.55 -5.70 -2.21
N HIS A 136 -5.62 -4.93 -3.28
CA HIS A 136 -6.33 -3.65 -3.37
C HIS A 136 -6.78 -3.35 -4.81
N GLN A 137 -7.58 -2.30 -5.00
CA GLN A 137 -8.04 -1.80 -6.31
C GLN A 137 -7.85 -0.30 -6.46
#